data_AF-A0A955S6X6-F1
#
_entry.id   AF-A0A955S6X6-F1
#
_cell.length_a   1.000
_cell.length_b   1.000
_cell.length_c   1.000
_cell.angle_alpha   90.00
_cell.angle_beta   90.00
_cell.angle_gamma   90.00
#
_symmetry.space_group_name_H-M   'P 1'
#
loop_
_entity.id
_entity.type
_entity.pdbx_description
1 polymer ?
#
loop_
_entity_poly.entity_id
_entity_poly.type
_entity_poly.pdbx_seq_one_letter_code
_entity_poly.pdbx_strand_id
1 'polypeptide(L)'
;HSSNKIPEYLNRRNLFNILYGNMPMWTLRDWKHWTEQKDVLIESYYHVGPVFEKVGFEEMVAHEFVTPDRSVQRSQFSNDVNVYVNFSEQKFELGEELGKVPAHGYVIFDKNKVWQEGELN
;
A
#
# COMPACT_ATOMS: atom_id res chain seq x y z
N HIS A 1 -18.96 0.46 -13.93
CA HIS A 1 -18.00 1.60 -13.94
C HIS A 1 -16.71 1.19 -13.25
N SER A 2 -15.54 1.61 -13.76
CA SER A 2 -14.22 1.27 -13.18
C SER A 2 -13.88 2.19 -12.01
N SER A 3 -13.42 1.63 -10.89
CA SER A 3 -12.97 2.36 -9.70
C SER A 3 -11.67 3.16 -9.93
N ASN A 4 -10.90 2.84 -10.99
CA ASN A 4 -9.65 3.52 -11.33
C ASN A 4 -9.83 5.01 -11.70
N LYS A 5 -11.09 5.45 -11.91
CA LYS A 5 -11.46 6.80 -12.33
C LYS A 5 -11.94 7.71 -11.19
N ILE A 6 -12.02 7.19 -9.96
CA ILE A 6 -12.59 7.88 -8.79
C ILE A 6 -11.43 8.31 -7.87
N PRO A 7 -11.09 9.62 -7.81
CA PRO A 7 -9.98 10.12 -6.99
C PRO A 7 -10.12 9.82 -5.50
N GLU A 8 -11.36 9.84 -4.98
CA GLU A 8 -11.67 9.57 -3.57
C GLU A 8 -11.26 8.15 -3.13
N TYR A 9 -11.04 7.23 -4.07
CA TYR A 9 -10.59 5.87 -3.79
C TYR A 9 -9.10 5.65 -4.06
N LEU A 10 -8.34 6.68 -4.44
CA LEU A 10 -6.93 6.53 -4.81
C LEU A 10 -6.09 6.01 -3.62
N ASN A 11 -6.20 6.62 -2.45
CA ASN A 11 -5.43 6.22 -1.27
C ASN A 11 -5.73 4.78 -0.87
N ARG A 12 -7.02 4.43 -0.79
CA ARG A 12 -7.44 3.07 -0.51
C ARG A 12 -6.96 2.07 -1.57
N ARG A 13 -6.96 2.47 -2.85
CA ARG A 13 -6.42 1.66 -3.94
C ARG A 13 -4.90 1.50 -3.85
N ASN A 14 -4.17 2.55 -3.48
CA ASN A 14 -2.73 2.48 -3.24
C ASN A 14 -2.41 1.50 -2.11
N LEU A 15 -3.15 1.53 -1.00
CA LEU A 15 -3.01 0.55 0.08
C LEU A 15 -3.22 -0.89 -0.41
N PHE A 16 -4.23 -1.15 -1.26
CA PHE A 16 -4.39 -2.46 -1.87
C PHE A 16 -3.28 -2.81 -2.87
N ASN A 17 -2.81 -1.85 -3.66
CA ASN A 17 -1.71 -2.08 -4.58
C ASN A 17 -0.43 -2.45 -3.83
N ILE A 18 -0.15 -1.76 -2.72
CA ILE A 18 0.97 -2.06 -1.82
C ILE A 18 0.80 -3.46 -1.23
N LEU A 19 -0.37 -3.78 -0.66
CA LEU A 19 -0.64 -5.07 -0.03
C LEU A 19 -0.42 -6.24 -0.99
N TYR A 20 -0.81 -6.09 -2.26
CA TYR A 20 -0.73 -7.16 -3.26
C TYR A 20 0.46 -7.06 -4.20
N GLY A 21 1.38 -6.11 -3.97
CA GLY A 21 2.52 -5.91 -4.86
C GLY A 21 2.12 -5.52 -6.29
N ASN A 22 0.97 -4.87 -6.48
CA ASN A 22 0.53 -4.39 -7.79
C ASN A 22 1.15 -3.04 -8.13
N MET A 23 1.30 -2.81 -9.43
CA MET A 23 1.71 -1.51 -9.98
C MET A 23 0.69 -0.40 -9.66
N PRO A 24 1.13 0.88 -9.60
CA PRO A 24 0.23 2.01 -9.42
C PRO A 24 -0.85 2.02 -10.50
N MET A 25 -2.11 1.91 -10.08
CA MET A 25 -3.26 1.94 -10.99
C MET A 25 -3.92 3.31 -10.98
N TRP A 26 -3.92 4.01 -12.11
CA TRP A 26 -4.67 5.24 -12.35
C TRP A 26 -4.95 5.38 -13.85
N THR A 27 -5.87 6.28 -14.22
CA THR A 27 -6.23 6.52 -15.62
C THR A 27 -6.21 8.01 -15.90
N LEU A 28 -5.33 8.45 -16.80
CA LEU A 28 -5.37 9.81 -17.31
C LEU A 28 -6.45 9.90 -18.39
N ARG A 29 -7.38 10.86 -18.21
CA ARG A 29 -8.47 11.10 -19.18
C ARG A 29 -8.05 12.05 -20.28
N ASP A 30 -7.37 13.12 -19.90
CA ASP A 30 -6.91 14.20 -20.76
C ASP A 30 -5.78 14.98 -20.06
N TRP A 31 -5.20 15.95 -20.77
CA TRP A 31 -4.11 16.79 -20.25
C TRP A 31 -4.54 17.69 -19.08
N LYS A 32 -5.80 18.11 -19.06
CA LYS A 32 -6.34 18.93 -17.97
C LYS A 32 -6.38 18.12 -16.68
N HIS A 33 -6.89 16.89 -16.73
CA HIS A 33 -6.88 15.95 -15.61
C HIS A 33 -5.47 15.67 -15.11
N TRP A 34 -4.50 15.47 -16.00
CA TRP A 34 -3.10 15.34 -15.61
C TRP A 34 -2.63 16.58 -14.82
N THR A 35 -2.85 17.77 -15.36
CA THR A 35 -2.39 19.01 -14.75
C THR A 35 -3.04 19.25 -13.38
N GLU A 36 -4.33 18.90 -13.23
CA GLU A 36 -5.09 19.04 -11.98
C GLU A 36 -4.77 17.99 -10.92
N GLN A 37 -4.26 16.82 -11.30
CA GLN A 37 -4.04 15.69 -10.39
C GLN A 37 -2.56 15.29 -10.28
N LYS A 38 -1.66 16.03 -10.93
CA LYS A 38 -0.25 15.68 -11.08
C LYS A 38 0.41 15.32 -9.75
N ASP A 39 0.26 16.18 -8.75
CA ASP A 39 0.96 16.00 -7.47
C ASP A 39 0.47 14.74 -6.74
N VAL A 40 -0.85 14.52 -6.72
CA VAL A 40 -1.49 13.34 -6.12
C VAL A 40 -1.09 12.04 -6.85
N LEU A 41 -0.98 12.06 -8.18
CA LEU A 41 -0.55 10.90 -8.97
C LEU A 41 0.94 10.59 -8.78
N ILE A 42 1.77 11.63 -8.63
CA ILE A 42 3.20 11.49 -8.33
C ILE A 42 3.38 10.93 -6.91
N GLU A 43 2.62 11.42 -5.94
CA GLU A 43 2.61 10.88 -4.57
C GLU A 43 2.21 9.41 -4.55
N SER A 44 1.12 9.04 -5.25
CA SER A 44 0.72 7.64 -5.45
C SER A 44 1.86 6.79 -6.03
N TYR A 45 2.59 7.31 -7.01
CA TYR A 45 3.75 6.63 -7.59
C TYR A 45 4.86 6.41 -6.55
N TYR A 46 5.20 7.40 -5.73
CA TYR A 46 6.25 7.26 -4.71
C TYR A 46 5.88 6.28 -3.60
N HIS A 47 4.60 6.11 -3.30
CA HIS A 47 4.14 5.10 -2.35
C HIS A 47 4.14 3.69 -2.95
N VAL A 48 3.61 3.53 -4.16
CA VAL A 48 3.30 2.20 -4.74
C VAL A 48 4.43 1.68 -5.64
N GLY A 49 5.10 2.55 -6.39
CA GLY A 49 6.12 2.21 -7.38
C GLY A 49 7.30 1.41 -6.81
N PRO A 50 7.98 1.91 -5.74
CA PRO A 50 9.08 1.17 -5.13
C PRO A 50 8.66 -0.22 -4.60
N VAL A 51 7.43 -0.33 -4.10
CA VAL A 51 6.89 -1.62 -3.63
C VAL A 51 6.71 -2.58 -4.79
N PHE A 52 6.10 -2.13 -5.89
CA PHE A 52 5.96 -2.93 -7.10
C PHE A 52 7.32 -3.36 -7.67
N GLU A 53 8.31 -2.47 -7.73
CA GLU A 53 9.66 -2.81 -8.16
C GLU A 53 10.30 -3.92 -7.29
N LYS A 54 9.94 -3.95 -6.00
CA LYS A 54 10.51 -4.88 -5.03
C LYS A 54 9.82 -6.24 -4.99
N VAL A 55 8.50 -6.29 -5.18
CA VAL A 55 7.71 -7.53 -4.97
C VAL A 55 6.78 -7.89 -6.13
N GLY A 56 6.62 -7.04 -7.15
CA GLY A 56 5.64 -7.24 -8.22
C GLY A 56 5.91 -8.44 -9.14
N PHE A 57 7.10 -9.01 -9.09
CA PHE A 57 7.49 -10.24 -9.79
C PHE A 57 7.73 -11.43 -8.86
N GLU A 58 7.54 -11.23 -7.55
CA GLU A 58 7.74 -12.24 -6.52
C GLU A 58 6.42 -12.95 -6.22
N GLU A 59 6.49 -14.21 -5.84
CA GLU A 59 5.30 -14.97 -5.44
C GLU A 59 4.81 -14.47 -4.08
N MET A 60 3.52 -14.14 -3.96
CA MET A 60 2.90 -13.89 -2.67
C MET A 60 2.61 -15.23 -1.98
N VAL A 61 3.53 -15.67 -1.13
CA VAL A 61 3.50 -16.98 -0.48
C VAL A 61 2.47 -17.09 0.66
N ALA A 62 2.06 -15.95 1.23
CA ALA A 62 1.00 -15.91 2.24
C ALA A 62 0.27 -14.56 2.26
N HIS A 63 -1.00 -14.61 2.66
CA HIS A 63 -1.85 -13.46 2.97
C HIS A 63 -2.66 -13.76 4.23
N GLU A 64 -2.74 -12.80 5.15
CA GLU A 64 -3.48 -12.95 6.40
C GLU A 64 -4.21 -11.66 6.83
N PHE A 65 -5.34 -11.86 7.50
CA PHE A 65 -6.02 -10.81 8.26
C PHE A 65 -5.44 -10.81 9.67
N VAL A 66 -4.70 -9.76 10.02
CA VAL A 66 -4.01 -9.64 11.31
C VAL A 66 -5.01 -9.32 12.42
N THR A 67 -6.03 -8.52 12.12
CA THR A 67 -7.09 -8.15 13.08
C THR A 67 -8.40 -8.89 12.79
N PRO A 68 -9.24 -9.17 13.82
CA PRO A 68 -10.52 -9.85 13.64
C PRO A 68 -11.51 -9.11 12.72
N ASP A 69 -11.47 -7.78 12.74
CA ASP A 69 -12.26 -6.89 11.88
C ASP A 69 -11.70 -6.77 10.46
N ARG A 70 -10.58 -7.44 10.16
CA ARG A 70 -9.91 -7.49 8.85
C ARG A 70 -9.36 -6.14 8.37
N SER A 71 -9.26 -5.17 9.25
CA SER A 71 -8.77 -3.83 8.93
C SER A 71 -7.26 -3.77 8.80
N VAL A 72 -6.51 -4.65 9.48
CA VAL A 72 -5.07 -4.81 9.28
C VAL A 72 -4.80 -6.12 8.56
N GLN A 73 -4.03 -6.05 7.49
CA GLN A 73 -3.72 -7.18 6.62
C GLN A 73 -2.22 -7.26 6.38
N ARG A 74 -1.73 -8.48 6.15
CA ARG A 74 -0.34 -8.74 5.82
C ARG A 74 -0.23 -9.64 4.61
N SER A 75 0.73 -9.34 3.76
CA SER A 75 1.22 -10.24 2.70
C SER A 75 2.69 -10.57 2.92
N GLN A 76 3.08 -11.80 2.64
CA GLN A 76 4.46 -12.25 2.59
C GLN A 76 4.82 -12.68 1.17
N PHE A 77 5.99 -12.25 0.70
CA PHE A 77 6.51 -12.57 -0.63
C PHE A 77 7.71 -13.53 -0.55
N SER A 78 7.99 -14.22 -1.65
CA SER A 78 9.06 -15.24 -1.78
C SER A 78 10.47 -14.70 -1.50
N ASN A 79 10.68 -13.40 -1.58
CA ASN A 79 11.96 -12.73 -1.31
C ASN A 79 12.10 -12.20 0.14
N ASP A 80 11.35 -12.78 1.08
CA ASP A 80 11.33 -12.42 2.51
C ASP A 80 10.78 -11.03 2.83
N VAL A 81 10.10 -10.39 1.87
CA VAL A 81 9.42 -9.12 2.10
C VAL A 81 8.07 -9.36 2.76
N ASN A 82 7.80 -8.60 3.82
CA ASN A 82 6.53 -8.60 4.54
C ASN A 82 5.89 -7.23 4.46
N VAL A 83 4.66 -7.17 3.96
CA VAL A 83 3.90 -5.94 3.79
C VAL A 83 2.74 -5.94 4.77
N TYR A 84 2.68 -4.96 5.66
CA TYR A 84 1.54 -4.71 6.54
C TYR A 84 0.80 -3.47 6.09
N VAL A 85 -0.52 -3.55 6.03
CA VAL A 85 -1.40 -2.44 5.63
C VAL A 85 -2.54 -2.32 6.63
N ASN A 86 -2.83 -1.08 7.04
CA ASN A 86 -3.90 -0.76 7.96
C ASN A 86 -4.95 0.12 7.25
N PHE A 87 -6.14 -0.44 7.07
CA PHE A 87 -7.29 0.22 6.47
C PHE A 87 -8.19 0.93 7.49
N SER A 88 -7.90 0.84 8.79
CA SER A 88 -8.67 1.51 9.83
C SER A 88 -8.24 2.96 10.05
N GLU A 89 -9.08 3.71 10.77
CA GLU A 89 -8.81 5.08 11.21
C GLU A 89 -7.92 5.15 12.46
N GLN A 90 -7.50 4.01 13.01
CA GLN A 90 -6.69 3.94 14.22
C GLN A 90 -5.33 3.31 13.90
N LYS A 91 -4.27 3.82 14.52
CA LYS A 91 -2.97 3.16 14.47
C LYS A 91 -3.06 1.74 15.06
N PHE A 92 -2.29 0.81 14.51
CA PHE A 92 -2.21 -0.56 14.98
C PHE A 92 -0.80 -0.88 15.47
N GLU A 93 -0.66 -1.49 16.64
CA GLU A 93 0.64 -1.90 17.20
C GLU A 93 0.93 -3.35 16.75
N LEU A 94 2.07 -3.58 16.07
CA LEU A 94 2.50 -4.90 15.58
C LEU A 94 3.22 -5.75 16.66
N GLY A 95 3.33 -5.22 17.87
CA GLY A 95 4.11 -5.77 18.98
C GLY A 95 5.31 -4.88 19.32
N GLU A 96 5.90 -5.10 20.50
CA GLU A 96 6.95 -4.23 21.06
C GLU A 96 8.18 -4.10 20.16
N GLU A 97 8.54 -5.17 19.43
CA GLU A 97 9.75 -5.20 18.59
C GLU A 97 9.51 -4.74 17.13
N LEU A 98 8.27 -4.84 16.63
CA LEU A 98 7.93 -4.57 15.23
C LEU A 98 7.35 -3.17 15.02
N GLY A 99 7.01 -2.45 16.09
CA GLY A 99 6.50 -1.08 16.02
C GLY A 99 5.02 -1.01 15.68
N LYS A 100 4.63 -0.05 14.84
CA LYS A 100 3.23 0.30 14.56
C LYS A 100 2.97 0.53 13.08
N VAL A 101 1.74 0.26 12.64
CA VAL A 101 1.23 0.67 11.33
C VAL A 101 0.31 1.89 11.51
N PRO A 102 0.57 3.03 10.86
CA PRO A 102 -0.30 4.21 10.91
C PRO A 102 -1.73 3.89 10.48
N ALA A 103 -2.70 4.72 10.89
CA ALA A 103 -4.05 4.68 10.33
C ALA A 103 -3.97 4.98 8.82
N HIS A 104 -4.74 4.27 7.99
CA HIS A 104 -4.64 4.39 6.52
C HIS A 104 -3.20 4.30 5.98
N GLY A 105 -2.36 3.52 6.65
CA GLY A 105 -0.93 3.45 6.37
C GLY A 105 -0.44 2.04 6.11
N TYR A 106 0.87 1.94 5.92
CA TYR A 106 1.55 0.69 5.66
C TYR A 106 2.97 0.71 6.22
N VAL A 107 3.49 -0.49 6.50
CA VAL A 107 4.89 -0.73 6.87
C VAL A 107 5.37 -1.97 6.14
N ILE A 108 6.54 -1.88 5.52
CA ILE A 108 7.16 -2.96 4.76
C ILE A 108 8.48 -3.32 5.43
N PHE A 109 8.64 -4.62 5.70
CA PHE A 109 9.86 -5.18 6.22
C PHE A 109 10.58 -5.95 5.11
N ASP A 110 11.87 -5.68 4.93
CA ASP A 110 12.80 -6.51 4.17
C ASP A 110 13.77 -7.13 5.17
N LYS A 111 13.75 -8.47 5.28
CA LYS A 111 14.60 -9.22 6.22
C LYS A 111 14.52 -8.67 7.66
N ASN A 112 13.29 -8.47 8.14
CA ASN A 112 12.95 -7.96 9.48
C ASN A 112 13.41 -6.52 9.77
N LYS A 113 13.78 -5.73 8.76
CA LYS A 113 14.06 -4.30 8.91
C LYS A 113 13.00 -3.50 8.18
N VAL A 114 12.51 -2.42 8.80
CA VAL A 114 11.64 -1.47 8.12
C VAL A 114 12.39 -0.93 6.91
N TRP A 115 11.82 -1.18 5.73
CA TRP A 115 12.35 -0.77 4.45
C TRP A 115 11.62 0.46 3.93
N GLN A 116 10.29 0.49 4.06
CA GLN A 116 9.45 1.61 3.70
C GLN A 116 8.21 1.63 4.59
N GLU A 117 7.76 2.82 4.96
CA GLU A 117 6.50 3.05 5.64
C GLU A 117 5.85 4.32 5.11
N GLY A 118 4.54 4.46 5.30
CA GLY A 118 3.82 5.63 4.86
C GLY A 118 2.39 5.67 5.38
N GLU A 119 1.82 6.87 5.35
CA GLU A 119 0.44 7.17 5.70
C GLU A 119 -0.22 7.83 4.49
N LEU A 120 -1.42 7.38 4.12
CA LEU A 120 -2.16 7.90 2.97
C LEU A 120 -3.43 8.60 3.47
N ASN A 121 -3.34 9.93 3.61
CA ASN A 121 -4.44 10.81 4.03
C ASN A 121 -5.28 11.27 2.83
#